data_AF-A0A3S0F1H4-F1
#
_entry.id   AF-A0A3S0F1H4-F1
#
_cell.length_a   1.000
_cell.length_b   1.000
_cell.length_c   1.000
_cell.angle_alpha   90.00
_cell.angle_beta   90.00
_cell.angle_gamma   90.00
#
_symmetry.space_group_name_H-M   'P 1'
#
loop_
_entity.id
_entity.type
_entity.pdbx_description
1 polymer ?
#
loop_
_entity_poly.entity_id
_entity_poly.type
_entity_poly.pdbx_seq_one_letter_code
_entity_poly.pdbx_strand_id
1 'polypeptide(L)'
;MAATCSRDSCSAAPCPRRISKTCWPSPSPPSATKKCAPPFPGKALFCHPLPMRKALLRTVASLLLVALVFTFADPPRLLQALGHPDPGWLLAGFVASSCAVLSGALRWQQLARWLEMEAPTKLFLLAQWRGMAANTVMPGAVLGGDALRTLHLQRAGNPLGSAAVSVALDRISGLWVLVVISLSISALALACGLLPPQALPLPWPLVALLALAALAAPPALWLLSSASRHHLPRKLAGLLDAIHARPHPLRQYGIQLFGSAAVQTFFIIAFSCGGRAVGLELPLWLFFIAAGPIFILAATPVSVGGWGTREAASALVLGLLGAPKELAVATAVLYGLFAALQGLLGAATLFPWKKSKTPA
;
A
#
# COMPACT_ATOMS: atom_id res chain seq x y z
N MET A 1 -11.23 -0.98 -63.64
CA MET A 1 -11.57 -2.04 -64.61
C MET A 1 -10.66 -3.22 -64.30
N ALA A 2 -11.02 -4.12 -63.37
CA ALA A 2 -11.99 -5.22 -63.45
C ALA A 2 -11.38 -6.50 -64.05
N ALA A 3 -11.20 -7.52 -63.21
CA ALA A 3 -11.12 -8.97 -63.47
C ALA A 3 -10.57 -9.63 -62.18
N THR A 4 -11.00 -10.75 -61.61
CA THR A 4 -11.95 -11.81 -61.96
C THR A 4 -12.08 -12.67 -60.69
N CYS A 5 -13.25 -13.23 -60.41
CA CYS A 5 -13.46 -14.17 -59.29
C CYS A 5 -13.97 -15.51 -59.89
N SER A 6 -13.24 -16.60 -59.66
CA SER A 6 -13.65 -17.96 -60.01
C SER A 6 -13.78 -18.81 -58.76
N ARG A 7 -14.89 -19.56 -58.71
CA ARG A 7 -15.27 -20.55 -57.69
C ARG A 7 -14.50 -21.85 -57.92
N ASP A 8 -14.11 -22.49 -56.83
CA ASP A 8 -13.85 -23.93 -56.68
C ASP A 8 -14.19 -24.22 -55.21
N SER A 9 -15.18 -25.04 -54.84
CA SER A 9 -15.41 -26.48 -55.07
C SER A 9 -15.40 -27.13 -53.68
N CYS A 10 -16.50 -27.75 -53.26
CA CYS A 10 -16.46 -28.96 -52.44
C CYS A 10 -17.84 -29.62 -52.34
N SER A 11 -17.82 -30.91 -52.60
CA SER A 11 -18.87 -31.86 -52.91
C SER A 11 -19.26 -32.75 -51.72
N ALA A 12 -20.53 -33.21 -51.72
CA ALA A 12 -21.05 -34.54 -51.31
C ALA A 12 -20.85 -35.01 -49.83
N ALA A 13 -21.73 -35.74 -49.13
CA ALA A 13 -23.12 -36.23 -49.21
C ALA A 13 -23.46 -36.87 -47.79
N PRO A 14 -24.47 -37.75 -47.55
CA PRO A 14 -25.57 -37.50 -46.59
C PRO A 14 -25.78 -38.58 -45.48
N CYS A 15 -26.61 -38.31 -44.43
CA CYS A 15 -27.36 -39.34 -43.64
C CYS A 15 -28.38 -38.70 -42.62
N PRO A 16 -29.34 -39.43 -41.98
CA PRO A 16 -30.79 -39.33 -42.28
C PRO A 16 -31.76 -39.04 -41.08
N ARG A 17 -33.05 -38.77 -41.42
CA ARG A 17 -34.37 -39.07 -40.76
C ARG A 17 -34.40 -39.44 -39.25
N ARG A 18 -35.38 -39.12 -38.37
CA ARG A 18 -36.74 -38.49 -38.36
C ARG A 18 -37.26 -38.53 -36.88
N ILE A 19 -38.32 -37.78 -36.55
CA ILE A 19 -39.30 -37.88 -35.41
C ILE A 19 -38.89 -37.06 -34.15
N SER A 20 -39.69 -36.19 -33.50
CA SER A 20 -41.14 -35.91 -33.44
C SER A 20 -41.46 -34.44 -33.12
N LYS A 21 -42.67 -34.06 -33.52
CA LYS A 21 -43.42 -32.79 -33.37
C LYS A 21 -43.56 -32.26 -31.93
N THR A 22 -43.40 -30.95 -31.76
CA THR A 22 -44.33 -30.07 -31.01
C THR A 22 -44.26 -28.66 -31.58
N CYS A 23 -45.41 -28.13 -31.98
CA CYS A 23 -45.60 -26.84 -32.64
C CYS A 23 -45.58 -25.68 -31.64
N TRP A 24 -44.85 -24.61 -31.93
CA TRP A 24 -45.14 -23.22 -31.55
C TRP A 24 -44.58 -22.30 -32.66
N PRO A 25 -45.19 -21.12 -32.91
CA PRO A 25 -45.12 -20.42 -34.20
C PRO A 25 -43.80 -19.67 -34.42
N SER A 26 -43.43 -19.53 -35.68
CA SER A 26 -42.26 -18.79 -36.16
C SER A 26 -42.30 -17.30 -35.78
N PRO A 27 -41.11 -16.67 -35.76
CA PRO A 27 -40.93 -15.48 -36.58
C PRO A 27 -39.77 -15.65 -37.56
N SER A 28 -40.00 -15.15 -38.78
CA SER A 28 -39.05 -14.94 -39.88
C SER A 28 -37.84 -14.07 -39.47
N PRO A 29 -36.73 -14.14 -40.23
CA PRO A 29 -35.49 -13.46 -39.88
C PRO A 29 -35.48 -12.02 -40.40
N PRO A 30 -34.97 -11.04 -39.64
CA PRO A 30 -34.44 -9.83 -40.24
C PRO A 30 -32.93 -9.99 -40.45
N SER A 31 -32.56 -10.09 -41.71
CA SER A 31 -31.28 -9.61 -42.22
C SER A 31 -31.01 -8.19 -41.71
N ALA A 32 -29.84 -7.97 -41.12
CA ALA A 32 -29.06 -6.71 -41.21
C ALA A 32 -27.92 -6.73 -40.19
N THR A 33 -26.72 -6.58 -40.72
CA THR A 33 -25.51 -6.12 -40.05
C THR A 33 -25.78 -5.13 -38.91
N LYS A 34 -25.71 -5.59 -37.66
CA LYS A 34 -25.62 -4.71 -36.48
C LYS A 34 -24.18 -4.74 -35.96
N LYS A 35 -23.49 -3.62 -36.17
CA LYS A 35 -22.26 -3.25 -35.47
C LYS A 35 -22.44 -3.54 -33.98
N CYS A 36 -21.58 -4.38 -33.40
CA CYS A 36 -21.49 -4.50 -31.95
C CYS A 36 -21.03 -3.16 -31.37
N ALA A 37 -21.99 -2.39 -30.88
CA ALA A 37 -21.75 -1.25 -30.02
C ALA A 37 -21.19 -1.76 -28.67
N PRO A 38 -20.24 -1.05 -28.04
CA PRO A 38 -19.76 -1.41 -26.72
C PRO A 38 -20.90 -1.29 -25.69
N PRO A 39 -21.05 -2.24 -24.75
CA PRO A 39 -21.93 -2.01 -23.62
C PRO A 39 -21.25 -1.00 -22.69
N PHE A 40 -22.05 -0.13 -22.09
CA PHE A 40 -21.73 0.92 -21.13
C PHE A 40 -21.56 2.34 -21.71
N PRO A 41 -22.60 3.20 -21.57
CA PRO A 41 -22.38 4.63 -21.67
C PRO A 41 -21.46 5.07 -20.53
N GLY A 42 -20.37 5.74 -20.89
CA GLY A 42 -19.42 6.35 -19.96
C GLY A 42 -20.11 7.38 -19.07
N LYS A 43 -20.64 6.94 -17.94
CA LYS A 43 -20.80 7.79 -16.77
C LYS A 43 -19.46 7.75 -16.05
N ALA A 44 -18.70 8.84 -16.18
CA ALA A 44 -17.59 9.18 -15.32
C ALA A 44 -18.08 9.15 -13.85
N LEU A 45 -17.95 7.98 -13.22
CA LEU A 45 -18.38 7.79 -11.84
C LEU A 45 -17.22 8.23 -10.94
N PHE A 46 -17.40 9.43 -10.39
CA PHE A 46 -16.74 9.97 -9.20
C PHE A 46 -15.25 10.35 -9.31
N CYS A 47 -14.98 11.46 -10.00
CA CYS A 47 -14.17 12.52 -9.39
C CYS A 47 -15.13 13.51 -8.73
N HIS A 48 -15.65 13.20 -7.54
CA HIS A 48 -16.03 14.32 -6.67
C HIS A 48 -14.71 14.93 -6.21
N PRO A 49 -14.38 16.19 -6.57
CA PRO A 49 -13.31 16.87 -5.87
C PRO A 49 -13.66 16.79 -4.39
N LEU A 50 -12.73 16.30 -3.56
CA LEU A 50 -12.85 16.47 -2.11
C LEU A 50 -13.28 17.92 -1.89
N PRO A 51 -14.35 18.20 -1.13
CA PRO A 51 -14.83 19.56 -0.99
C PRO A 51 -13.64 20.40 -0.55
N MET A 52 -13.30 21.43 -1.34
CA MET A 52 -12.05 22.18 -1.26
C MET A 52 -11.74 22.62 0.18
N ARG A 53 -12.81 22.87 0.95
CA ARG A 53 -12.81 23.11 2.41
C ARG A 53 -12.17 21.99 3.25
N LYS A 54 -12.45 20.71 3.00
CA LYS A 54 -11.83 19.57 3.72
C LYS A 54 -10.36 19.40 3.36
N ALA A 55 -9.99 19.63 2.09
CA ALA A 55 -8.59 19.62 1.67
C ALA A 55 -7.81 20.76 2.33
N LEU A 56 -8.37 21.96 2.32
CA LEU A 56 -7.81 23.15 2.97
C LEU A 56 -7.69 22.98 4.50
N LEU A 57 -8.71 22.42 5.14
CA LEU A 57 -8.68 22.15 6.58
C LEU A 57 -7.56 21.16 6.95
N ARG A 58 -7.35 20.12 6.14
CA ARG A 58 -6.25 19.15 6.33
C ARG A 58 -4.88 19.74 6.09
N THR A 59 -4.72 20.58 5.06
CA THR A 59 -3.44 21.29 4.82
C THR A 59 -3.12 22.24 5.96
N VAL A 60 -4.10 23.02 6.43
CA VAL A 60 -3.91 23.92 7.57
C VAL A 60 -3.61 23.14 8.84
N ALA A 61 -4.35 22.06 9.12
CA ALA A 61 -4.09 21.20 10.27
C ALA A 61 -2.69 20.57 10.23
N SER A 62 -2.21 20.16 9.06
CA SER A 62 -0.85 19.62 8.89
C SER A 62 0.22 20.68 9.10
N LEU A 63 0.04 21.88 8.53
CA LEU A 63 0.96 23.00 8.72
C LEU A 63 1.00 23.43 10.20
N LEU A 64 -0.15 23.48 10.86
CA LEU A 64 -0.23 23.77 12.30
C LEU A 64 0.43 22.67 13.13
N LEU A 65 0.25 21.40 12.80
CA LEU A 65 0.87 20.29 13.50
C LEU A 65 2.40 20.30 13.31
N VAL A 66 2.87 20.56 12.09
CA VAL A 66 4.30 20.74 11.81
C VAL A 66 4.82 21.93 12.63
N ALA A 67 4.19 23.10 12.55
CA ALA A 67 4.59 24.27 13.32
C ALA A 67 4.63 23.98 14.83
N LEU A 68 3.62 23.30 15.36
CA LEU A 68 3.55 22.91 16.77
C LEU A 68 4.72 21.99 17.15
N VAL A 69 5.00 20.97 16.34
CA VAL A 69 6.12 20.05 16.57
C VAL A 69 7.46 20.80 16.53
N PHE A 70 7.64 21.70 15.59
CA PHE A 70 8.85 22.53 15.51
C PHE A 70 9.00 23.44 16.73
N THR A 71 7.91 24.06 17.21
CA THR A 71 7.96 24.86 18.46
C THR A 71 8.21 24.00 19.70
N PHE A 72 7.79 22.74 19.69
CA PHE A 72 7.97 21.80 20.80
C PHE A 72 9.39 21.19 20.86
N ALA A 73 10.11 21.19 19.73
CA ALA A 73 11.39 20.50 19.55
C ALA A 73 12.61 21.43 19.61
N ASP A 74 12.52 22.56 20.33
CA ASP A 74 13.57 23.57 20.49
C ASP A 74 14.31 23.88 19.16
N PRO A 75 13.76 24.76 18.30
CA PRO A 75 14.20 24.94 16.91
C PRO A 75 15.71 25.09 16.69
N PRO A 76 16.46 25.86 17.52
CA PRO A 76 17.92 25.95 17.39
C PRO A 76 18.63 24.60 17.52
N ARG A 77 18.23 23.76 18.49
CA ARG A 77 18.82 22.44 18.70
C ARG A 77 18.45 21.45 17.60
N LEU A 78 17.22 21.52 17.11
CA LEU A 78 16.78 20.74 15.95
C LEU A 78 17.59 21.09 14.70
N LEU A 79 17.79 22.39 14.44
CA LEU A 79 18.61 22.85 13.30
C LEU A 79 20.08 22.46 13.46
N GLN A 80 20.62 22.51 14.68
CA GLN A 80 21.98 22.04 14.96
C GLN A 80 22.13 20.54 14.68
N ALA A 81 21.17 19.71 15.12
CA ALA A 81 21.16 18.27 14.87
C ALA A 81 21.06 17.94 13.36
N LEU A 82 20.33 18.76 12.59
CA LEU A 82 20.20 18.62 11.14
C LEU A 82 21.34 19.27 10.35
N GLY A 83 22.21 20.07 10.98
CA GLY A 83 23.28 20.81 10.32
C GLY A 83 24.48 19.94 9.93
N HIS A 84 24.75 18.88 10.70
CA HIS A 84 25.90 17.98 10.48
C HIS A 84 25.53 16.50 10.59
N PRO A 85 24.57 15.99 9.81
CA PRO A 85 24.20 14.58 9.85
C PRO A 85 25.31 13.70 9.24
N ASP A 86 25.55 12.53 9.83
CA ASP A 86 26.53 11.58 9.32
C ASP A 86 26.10 11.05 7.92
N PRO A 87 26.89 11.28 6.86
CA PRO A 87 26.52 10.91 5.50
C PRO A 87 26.46 9.39 5.27
N GLY A 88 27.24 8.59 6.02
CA GLY A 88 27.22 7.15 5.93
C GLY A 88 25.89 6.57 6.41
N TRP A 89 25.38 7.08 7.54
CA TRP A 89 24.07 6.71 8.05
C TRP A 89 22.92 7.22 7.18
N LEU A 90 23.05 8.41 6.58
CA LEU A 90 22.07 8.91 5.60
C LEU A 90 21.98 8.00 4.38
N LEU A 91 23.12 7.60 3.81
CA LEU A 91 23.15 6.69 2.66
C LEU A 91 22.59 5.31 3.03
N ALA A 92 22.98 4.75 4.17
CA ALA A 92 22.46 3.48 4.65
C ALA A 92 20.94 3.53 4.84
N GLY A 93 20.41 4.61 5.42
CA GLY A 93 18.97 4.80 5.61
C GLY A 93 18.21 4.95 4.29
N PHE A 94 18.77 5.68 3.32
CA PHE A 94 18.20 5.80 1.98
C PHE A 94 18.19 4.46 1.23
N VAL A 95 19.27 3.69 1.30
CA VAL A 95 19.36 2.34 0.70
C VAL A 95 18.36 1.39 1.37
N ALA A 96 18.30 1.36 2.70
CA ALA A 96 17.37 0.51 3.44
C ALA A 96 15.91 0.85 3.10
N SER A 97 15.54 2.13 3.07
CA SER A 97 14.17 2.53 2.68
C SER A 97 13.88 2.21 1.21
N SER A 98 14.86 2.31 0.32
CA SER A 98 14.70 1.90 -1.09
C SER A 98 14.48 0.39 -1.21
N CYS A 99 15.22 -0.42 -0.45
CA CYS A 99 15.01 -1.86 -0.34
C CYS A 99 13.61 -2.19 0.20
N ALA A 100 13.09 -1.41 1.17
CA ALA A 100 11.73 -1.56 1.68
C ALA A 100 10.69 -1.32 0.57
N VAL A 101 10.86 -0.26 -0.22
CA VAL A 101 9.97 0.08 -1.35
C VAL A 101 9.99 -1.01 -2.43
N LEU A 102 11.17 -1.49 -2.81
CA LEU A 102 11.32 -2.57 -3.80
C LEU A 102 10.68 -3.88 -3.31
N SER A 103 10.98 -4.27 -2.08
CA SER A 103 10.40 -5.45 -1.43
C SER A 103 8.88 -5.33 -1.34
N GLY A 104 8.36 -4.14 -1.03
CA GLY A 104 6.93 -3.84 -0.98
C GLY A 104 6.25 -4.00 -2.34
N ALA A 105 6.90 -3.55 -3.42
CA ALA A 105 6.37 -3.72 -4.77
C ALA A 105 6.32 -5.19 -5.21
N LEU A 106 7.36 -5.97 -4.92
CA LEU A 106 7.40 -7.40 -5.23
C LEU A 106 6.37 -8.19 -4.41
N ARG A 107 6.23 -7.86 -3.12
CA ARG A 107 5.22 -8.44 -2.23
C ARG A 107 3.81 -8.14 -2.72
N TRP A 108 3.55 -6.89 -3.11
CA TRP A 108 2.26 -6.50 -3.69
C TRP A 108 1.99 -7.22 -5.01
N GLN A 109 3.00 -7.40 -5.87
CA GLN A 109 2.86 -8.19 -7.10
C GLN A 109 2.43 -9.62 -6.81
N GLN A 110 3.02 -10.29 -5.81
CA GLN A 110 2.63 -11.65 -5.43
C GLN A 110 1.18 -11.70 -4.94
N LEU A 111 0.75 -10.70 -4.16
CA LEU A 111 -0.64 -10.57 -3.74
C LEU A 111 -1.58 -10.36 -4.94
N ALA A 112 -1.18 -9.51 -5.87
CA ALA A 112 -1.98 -9.20 -7.05
C ALA A 112 -2.15 -10.43 -7.96
N ARG A 113 -1.08 -11.21 -8.16
CA ARG A 113 -1.12 -12.47 -8.92
C ARG A 113 -2.02 -13.52 -8.26
N TRP A 114 -1.99 -13.62 -6.93
CA TRP A 114 -2.90 -14.50 -6.20
C TRP A 114 -4.37 -14.10 -6.35
N LEU A 115 -4.64 -12.82 -6.60
CA LEU A 115 -5.96 -12.29 -6.96
C LEU A 115 -6.27 -12.40 -8.46
N GLU A 116 -5.48 -13.15 -9.23
CA GLU A 116 -5.59 -13.34 -10.69
C GLU A 116 -5.46 -12.04 -11.51
N MET A 117 -4.73 -11.06 -11.00
CA MET A 117 -4.41 -9.87 -11.79
C MET A 117 -3.15 -10.07 -12.62
N GLU A 118 -3.20 -9.57 -13.85
CA GLU A 118 -2.11 -9.67 -14.82
C GLU A 118 -1.46 -8.30 -15.01
N ALA A 119 -0.16 -8.22 -14.72
CA ALA A 119 0.68 -7.07 -15.02
C ALA A 119 2.17 -7.44 -14.94
N PRO A 120 3.03 -6.79 -15.75
CA PRO A 120 4.48 -6.99 -15.69
C PRO A 120 5.07 -6.39 -14.39
N THR A 121 6.15 -6.98 -13.89
CA THR A 121 6.85 -6.51 -12.66
C THR A 121 7.21 -5.03 -12.71
N LYS A 122 7.61 -4.54 -13.89
CA LYS A 122 7.92 -3.12 -14.11
C LYS A 122 6.75 -2.20 -13.76
N LEU A 123 5.51 -2.62 -13.99
CA LEU A 123 4.33 -1.83 -13.64
C LEU A 123 4.19 -1.70 -12.12
N PHE A 124 4.37 -2.79 -11.36
CA PHE A 124 4.32 -2.76 -9.90
C PHE A 124 5.39 -1.86 -9.31
N LEU A 125 6.63 -1.95 -9.82
CA LEU A 125 7.72 -1.07 -9.42
C LEU A 125 7.37 0.39 -9.70
N LEU A 126 7.04 0.74 -10.95
CA LEU A 126 6.70 2.12 -11.33
C LEU A 126 5.50 2.64 -10.55
N ALA A 127 4.46 1.83 -10.35
CA ALA A 127 3.29 2.21 -9.57
C ALA A 127 3.64 2.48 -8.10
N GLN A 128 4.56 1.71 -7.51
CA GLN A 128 5.04 1.94 -6.14
C GLN A 128 5.82 3.27 -6.02
N TRP A 129 6.79 3.49 -6.90
CA TRP A 129 7.60 4.72 -6.91
C TRP A 129 6.77 5.98 -7.22
N ARG A 130 5.86 5.90 -8.20
CA ARG A 130 4.91 6.98 -8.50
C ARG A 130 3.90 7.20 -7.38
N GLY A 131 3.53 6.13 -6.67
CA GLY A 131 2.71 6.20 -5.46
C GLY A 131 3.41 7.00 -4.36
N MET A 132 4.71 6.80 -4.16
CA MET A 132 5.53 7.61 -3.23
C MET A 132 5.54 9.09 -3.62
N ALA A 133 5.68 9.39 -4.91
CA ALA A 133 5.59 10.77 -5.42
C ALA A 133 4.23 11.41 -5.10
N ALA A 134 3.12 10.72 -5.33
CA ALA A 134 1.80 11.24 -4.99
C ALA A 134 1.58 11.38 -3.48
N ASN A 135 2.12 10.45 -2.68
CA ASN A 135 2.04 10.55 -1.23
C ASN A 135 2.75 11.80 -0.71
N THR A 136 3.83 12.26 -1.35
CA THR A 136 4.57 13.44 -0.89
C THR A 136 3.91 14.77 -1.26
N VAL A 137 3.15 14.83 -2.36
CA VAL A 137 2.59 16.08 -2.91
C VAL A 137 1.09 16.27 -2.60
N MET A 138 0.30 15.20 -2.50
CA MET A 138 -1.16 15.33 -2.42
C MET A 138 -1.68 15.50 -0.97
N PRO A 139 -2.62 16.44 -0.72
CA PRO A 139 -3.35 16.49 0.54
C PRO A 139 -4.26 15.27 0.70
N GLY A 140 -4.06 14.50 1.77
CA GLY A 140 -4.61 13.14 1.92
C GLY A 140 -3.68 12.01 1.42
N ALA A 141 -2.44 12.37 1.06
CA ALA A 141 -1.25 11.57 0.77
C ALA A 141 -1.48 10.07 0.53
N VAL A 142 -1.74 9.31 1.59
CA VAL A 142 -1.90 7.84 1.54
C VAL A 142 -2.95 7.40 0.51
N LEU A 143 -4.08 8.12 0.44
CA LEU A 143 -5.16 7.81 -0.50
C LEU A 143 -4.79 8.17 -1.95
N GLY A 144 -3.93 9.17 -2.15
CA GLY A 144 -3.50 9.61 -3.48
C GLY A 144 -2.56 8.60 -4.15
N GLY A 145 -1.53 8.14 -3.43
CA GLY A 145 -0.62 7.12 -3.95
C GLY A 145 -1.29 5.76 -4.15
N ASP A 146 -2.19 5.37 -3.24
CA ASP A 146 -2.93 4.11 -3.37
C ASP A 146 -3.95 4.16 -4.52
N ALA A 147 -4.62 5.30 -4.72
CA ALA A 147 -5.45 5.51 -5.91
C ALA A 147 -4.63 5.41 -7.20
N LEU A 148 -3.42 5.99 -7.26
CA LEU A 148 -2.55 5.84 -8.42
C LEU A 148 -2.16 4.38 -8.66
N ARG A 149 -1.82 3.63 -7.62
CA ARG A 149 -1.50 2.19 -7.74
C ARG A 149 -2.68 1.40 -8.32
N THR A 150 -3.90 1.66 -7.80
CA THR A 150 -5.13 1.07 -8.33
C THR A 150 -5.37 1.44 -9.79
N LEU A 151 -5.18 2.72 -10.16
CA LEU A 151 -5.35 3.20 -11.54
C LEU A 151 -4.33 2.58 -12.51
N HIS A 152 -3.08 2.36 -12.08
CA HIS A 152 -2.08 1.70 -12.92
C HIS A 152 -2.48 0.26 -13.24
N LEU A 153 -2.97 -0.50 -12.25
CA LEU A 153 -3.46 -1.86 -12.48
C LEU A 153 -4.73 -1.88 -13.33
N GLN A 154 -5.65 -0.94 -13.10
CA GLN A 154 -6.87 -0.83 -13.90
C GLN A 154 -6.56 -0.54 -15.37
N ARG A 155 -5.61 0.36 -15.65
CA ARG A 155 -5.14 0.65 -17.01
C ARG A 155 -4.41 -0.52 -17.68
N ALA A 156 -3.91 -1.47 -16.89
CA ALA A 156 -3.33 -2.71 -17.39
C ALA A 156 -4.38 -3.77 -17.75
N GLY A 157 -5.68 -3.45 -17.66
CA GLY A 157 -6.79 -4.36 -18.02
C GLY A 157 -7.45 -5.06 -16.83
N ASN A 158 -7.04 -4.77 -15.60
CA ASN A 158 -7.59 -5.42 -14.41
C ASN A 158 -8.88 -4.72 -13.92
N PRO A 159 -9.85 -5.46 -13.33
CA PRO A 159 -11.03 -4.85 -12.74
C PRO A 159 -10.68 -3.85 -11.62
N LEU A 160 -11.31 -2.67 -11.64
CA LEU A 160 -11.04 -1.60 -10.66
C LEU A 160 -11.24 -2.07 -9.21
N GLY A 161 -12.29 -2.85 -8.95
CA GLY A 161 -12.58 -3.38 -7.62
C GLY A 161 -11.48 -4.29 -7.09
N SER A 162 -11.04 -5.26 -7.90
CA SER A 162 -9.94 -6.17 -7.54
C SER A 162 -8.61 -5.43 -7.36
N ALA A 163 -8.33 -4.45 -8.22
CA ALA A 163 -7.15 -3.60 -8.09
C ALA A 163 -7.16 -2.79 -6.78
N ALA A 164 -8.29 -2.19 -6.42
CA ALA A 164 -8.43 -1.45 -5.16
C ALA A 164 -8.26 -2.37 -3.94
N VAL A 165 -8.88 -3.55 -3.98
CA VAL A 165 -8.78 -4.55 -2.90
C VAL A 165 -7.35 -5.05 -2.74
N SER A 166 -6.61 -5.25 -3.83
CA SER A 166 -5.21 -5.66 -3.75
C SER A 166 -4.33 -4.63 -3.03
N VAL A 167 -4.56 -3.34 -3.27
CA VAL A 167 -3.83 -2.25 -2.63
C VAL A 167 -4.24 -2.13 -1.17
N ALA A 168 -5.53 -2.27 -0.86
CA ALA A 168 -6.02 -2.27 0.51
C ALA A 168 -5.45 -3.43 1.33
N LEU A 169 -5.51 -4.66 0.78
CA LEU A 169 -4.92 -5.84 1.42
C LEU A 169 -3.41 -5.69 1.59
N ASP A 170 -2.71 -5.10 0.62
CA ASP A 170 -1.28 -4.81 0.71
C ASP A 170 -0.93 -3.83 1.85
N ARG A 171 -1.79 -2.85 2.11
CA ARG A 171 -1.65 -1.90 3.23
C ARG A 171 -1.95 -2.54 4.57
N ILE A 172 -3.07 -3.24 4.66
CA ILE A 172 -3.47 -3.97 5.87
C ILE A 172 -2.37 -4.96 6.24
N SER A 173 -1.84 -5.70 5.25
CA SER A 173 -0.78 -6.67 5.48
C SER A 173 0.54 -6.05 5.94
N GLY A 174 0.83 -4.80 5.55
CA GLY A 174 1.96 -4.06 6.11
C GLY A 174 1.71 -3.68 7.58
N LEU A 175 0.58 -3.04 7.87
CA LEU A 175 0.28 -2.48 9.20
C LEU A 175 0.10 -3.57 10.27
N TRP A 176 -0.58 -4.68 9.98
CA TRP A 176 -0.77 -5.73 10.98
C TRP A 176 0.55 -6.43 11.34
N VAL A 177 1.46 -6.69 10.38
CA VAL A 177 2.76 -7.29 10.69
C VAL A 177 3.61 -6.32 11.51
N LEU A 178 3.51 -5.02 11.25
CA LEU A 178 4.18 -4.02 12.07
C LEU A 178 3.70 -4.09 13.54
N VAL A 179 2.39 -4.23 13.76
CA VAL A 179 1.83 -4.42 15.11
C VAL A 179 2.38 -5.69 15.75
N VAL A 180 2.38 -6.82 15.02
CA VAL A 180 2.92 -8.09 15.51
C VAL A 180 4.38 -7.94 15.90
N ILE A 181 5.21 -7.32 15.06
CA ILE A 181 6.64 -7.11 15.33
C ILE A 181 6.82 -6.25 16.58
N SER A 182 6.16 -5.08 16.64
CA SER A 182 6.29 -4.15 17.76
C SER A 182 5.88 -4.81 19.08
N LEU A 183 4.71 -5.46 19.13
CA LEU A 183 4.23 -6.15 20.33
C LEU A 183 5.10 -7.35 20.72
N SER A 184 5.61 -8.13 19.75
CA SER A 184 6.45 -9.29 20.04
C SER A 184 7.77 -8.87 20.68
N ILE A 185 8.41 -7.82 20.16
CA ILE A 185 9.65 -7.29 20.74
C ILE A 185 9.37 -6.61 22.08
N SER A 186 8.25 -5.90 22.25
CA SER A 186 7.85 -5.34 23.54
C SER A 186 7.63 -6.41 24.60
N ALA A 187 6.93 -7.49 24.26
CA ALA A 187 6.68 -8.62 25.17
C ALA A 187 8.00 -9.28 25.59
N LEU A 188 8.90 -9.54 24.63
CA LEU A 188 10.21 -10.10 24.90
C LEU A 188 11.07 -9.18 25.78
N ALA A 189 11.10 -7.87 25.48
CA ALA A 189 11.85 -6.91 26.26
C ALA A 189 11.36 -6.81 27.71
N LEU A 190 10.04 -6.86 27.94
CA LEU A 190 9.46 -6.90 29.28
C LEU A 190 9.74 -8.22 29.99
N ALA A 191 9.64 -9.37 29.30
CA ALA A 191 9.91 -10.69 29.86
C ALA A 191 11.39 -10.84 30.28
N CYS A 192 12.32 -10.24 29.54
CA CYS A 192 13.74 -10.22 29.85
C CYS A 192 14.15 -9.10 30.84
N GLY A 193 13.22 -8.23 31.26
CA GLY A 193 13.52 -7.12 32.16
C GLY A 193 14.34 -5.98 31.53
N LEU A 194 14.39 -5.89 30.20
CA LEU A 194 15.09 -4.83 29.46
C LEU A 194 14.31 -3.51 29.43
N LEU A 195 12.98 -3.59 29.50
CA LEU A 195 12.12 -2.42 29.61
C LEU A 195 11.71 -2.20 31.08
N PRO A 196 11.84 -0.99 31.63
CA PRO A 196 11.30 -0.70 32.96
C PRO A 196 9.77 -0.88 32.95
N PRO A 197 9.16 -1.48 33.99
CA PRO A 197 7.71 -1.69 34.06
C PRO A 197 6.88 -0.40 33.94
N GLN A 198 7.49 0.75 34.23
CA GLN A 198 6.88 2.07 34.11
C GLN A 198 6.74 2.53 32.65
N ALA A 199 7.52 1.98 31.71
CA ALA A 199 7.45 2.35 30.30
C ALA A 199 6.20 1.80 29.60
N LEU A 200 5.69 0.64 30.03
CA LEU A 200 4.44 0.09 29.55
C LEU A 200 3.66 -0.51 30.73
N PRO A 201 2.48 0.03 31.09
CA PRO A 201 1.72 -0.40 32.28
C PRO A 201 1.03 -1.77 32.10
N LEU A 202 1.49 -2.60 31.15
CA LEU A 202 0.95 -3.92 30.85
C LEU A 202 1.99 -4.99 31.16
N PRO A 203 1.62 -6.08 31.86
CA PRO A 203 2.54 -7.16 32.13
C PRO A 203 2.88 -7.92 30.83
N TRP A 204 4.10 -8.46 30.73
CA TRP A 204 4.58 -9.13 29.52
C TRP A 204 3.66 -10.24 28.97
N PRO A 205 2.96 -11.06 29.79
CA PRO A 205 2.09 -12.11 29.24
C PRO A 205 0.91 -11.54 28.47
N LEU A 206 0.37 -10.39 28.91
CA LEU A 206 -0.72 -9.71 28.22
C LEU A 206 -0.25 -9.14 26.88
N VAL A 207 0.94 -8.54 26.85
CA VAL A 207 1.54 -8.02 25.61
C VAL A 207 1.82 -9.17 24.63
N ALA A 208 2.33 -10.30 25.13
CA ALA A 208 2.54 -11.51 24.33
C ALA A 208 1.22 -12.06 23.78
N LEU A 209 0.16 -12.10 24.60
CA LEU A 209 -1.17 -12.50 24.16
C LEU A 209 -1.72 -11.58 23.06
N LEU A 210 -1.53 -10.27 23.18
CA LEU A 210 -1.91 -9.32 22.13
C LEU A 210 -1.11 -9.53 20.84
N ALA A 211 0.18 -9.84 20.93
CA ALA A 211 1.00 -10.18 19.77
C ALA A 211 0.50 -11.45 19.07
N LEU A 212 0.19 -12.50 19.86
CA LEU A 212 -0.37 -13.77 19.35
C LEU A 212 -1.77 -13.57 18.76
N ALA A 213 -2.61 -12.76 19.39
CA ALA A 213 -3.94 -12.41 18.88
C ALA A 213 -3.84 -11.64 17.55
N ALA A 214 -2.93 -10.66 17.46
CA ALA A 214 -2.65 -9.95 16.22
C ALA A 214 -2.14 -10.90 15.13
N LEU A 215 -1.26 -11.86 15.47
CA LEU A 215 -0.78 -12.88 14.55
C LEU A 215 -1.91 -13.81 14.09
N ALA A 216 -2.79 -14.24 14.98
CA ALA A 216 -3.90 -15.12 14.66
C ALA A 216 -5.09 -14.39 13.98
N ALA A 217 -5.10 -13.05 13.94
CA ALA A 217 -6.24 -12.29 13.47
C ALA A 217 -6.60 -12.55 12.00
N PRO A 218 -5.69 -12.54 11.01
CA PRO A 218 -6.08 -12.81 9.62
C PRO A 218 -6.68 -14.20 9.37
N PRO A 219 -6.11 -15.32 9.86
CA PRO A 219 -6.75 -16.62 9.69
C PRO A 219 -8.06 -16.74 10.49
N ALA A 220 -8.16 -16.13 11.67
CA ALA A 220 -9.42 -16.10 12.43
C ALA A 220 -10.51 -15.32 11.68
N LEU A 221 -10.19 -14.13 11.14
CA LEU A 221 -11.09 -13.32 10.34
C LEU A 221 -11.47 -14.01 9.03
N TRP A 222 -10.56 -14.78 8.41
CA TRP A 222 -10.86 -15.62 7.26
C TRP A 222 -11.92 -16.68 7.59
N LEU A 223 -11.77 -17.40 8.71
CA LEU A 223 -12.74 -18.40 9.15
C LEU A 223 -14.10 -17.77 9.49
N LEU A 224 -14.09 -16.67 10.25
CA LEU A 224 -15.31 -15.94 10.64
C LEU A 224 -16.04 -15.35 9.44
N SER A 225 -15.31 -14.76 8.49
CA SER A 225 -15.90 -14.21 7.27
C SER A 225 -16.40 -15.32 6.34
N SER A 226 -15.77 -16.49 6.33
CA SER A 226 -16.29 -17.65 5.60
C SER A 226 -17.67 -18.08 6.11
N ALA A 227 -17.89 -18.06 7.43
CA ALA A 227 -19.16 -18.42 8.05
C ALA A 227 -20.23 -17.32 7.92
N SER A 228 -19.85 -16.05 7.98
CA SER A 228 -20.78 -14.91 8.07
C SER A 228 -21.07 -14.19 6.74
N ARG A 229 -20.38 -14.52 5.65
CA ARG A 229 -20.51 -13.81 4.36
C ARG A 229 -21.92 -13.80 3.76
N HIS A 230 -22.74 -14.79 4.09
CA HIS A 230 -24.12 -14.89 3.62
C HIS A 230 -25.05 -13.83 4.23
N HIS A 231 -24.64 -13.19 5.34
CA HIS A 231 -25.38 -12.10 5.99
C HIS A 231 -24.95 -10.71 5.52
N LEU A 232 -23.92 -10.62 4.68
CA LEU A 232 -23.38 -9.35 4.18
C LEU A 232 -24.14 -8.87 2.93
N PRO A 233 -24.15 -7.55 2.66
CA PRO A 233 -24.74 -7.02 1.44
C PRO A 233 -24.06 -7.63 0.20
N ARG A 234 -24.86 -7.92 -0.83
CA ARG A 234 -24.49 -8.71 -2.02
C ARG A 234 -23.16 -8.32 -2.68
N LYS A 235 -22.81 -7.03 -2.68
CA LYS A 235 -21.54 -6.53 -3.25
C LYS A 235 -20.31 -6.96 -2.42
N LEU A 236 -20.43 -6.93 -1.09
CA LEU A 236 -19.36 -7.30 -0.17
C LEU A 236 -19.25 -8.83 -0.07
N ALA A 237 -20.39 -9.53 -0.03
CA ALA A 237 -20.42 -10.99 -0.10
C ALA A 237 -19.73 -11.50 -1.37
N GLY A 238 -20.06 -10.95 -2.55
CA GLY A 238 -19.43 -11.36 -3.81
C GLY A 238 -17.91 -11.08 -3.87
N LEU A 239 -17.44 -10.01 -3.22
CA LEU A 239 -16.01 -9.74 -3.10
C LEU A 239 -15.30 -10.77 -2.20
N LEU A 240 -15.90 -11.07 -1.04
CA LEU A 240 -15.37 -12.08 -0.12
C LEU A 240 -15.42 -13.48 -0.71
N ASP A 241 -16.47 -13.82 -1.46
CA ASP A 241 -16.56 -15.08 -2.20
C ASP A 241 -15.43 -15.22 -3.22
N ALA A 242 -15.13 -14.14 -3.96
CA ALA A 242 -14.02 -14.12 -4.91
C ALA A 242 -12.64 -14.28 -4.25
N ILE A 243 -12.49 -13.82 -3.01
CA ILE A 243 -11.27 -14.00 -2.21
C ILE A 243 -11.21 -15.43 -1.64
N HIS A 244 -12.31 -15.96 -1.10
CA HIS A 244 -12.39 -17.30 -0.53
C HIS A 244 -12.30 -18.42 -1.56
N ALA A 245 -12.68 -18.16 -2.81
CA ALA A 245 -12.50 -19.10 -3.92
C ALA A 245 -11.02 -19.32 -4.28
N ARG A 246 -10.09 -18.54 -3.73
CA ARG A 246 -8.66 -18.63 -4.06
C ARG A 246 -7.97 -19.77 -3.31
N PRO A 247 -7.14 -20.57 -4.01
CA PRO A 247 -6.50 -21.72 -3.42
C PRO A 247 -5.39 -21.31 -2.44
N HIS A 248 -5.12 -22.22 -1.49
CA HIS A 248 -4.01 -22.14 -0.53
C HIS A 248 -3.91 -20.84 0.30
N PRO A 249 -4.97 -20.42 1.02
CA PRO A 249 -4.97 -19.18 1.80
C PRO A 249 -3.89 -19.15 2.88
N LEU A 250 -3.56 -20.28 3.52
CA LEU A 250 -2.50 -20.35 4.54
C LEU A 250 -1.09 -20.11 3.95
N ARG A 251 -0.82 -20.61 2.74
CA ARG A 251 0.44 -20.35 2.04
C ARG A 251 0.55 -18.87 1.69
N GLN A 252 -0.53 -18.28 1.19
CA GLN A 252 -0.57 -16.86 0.88
C GLN A 252 -0.38 -16.00 2.13
N TYR A 253 -1.02 -16.38 3.24
CA TYR A 253 -0.84 -15.75 4.54
C TYR A 253 0.64 -15.78 4.98
N GLY A 254 1.30 -16.94 4.89
CA GLY A 254 2.74 -17.06 5.19
C GLY A 254 3.61 -16.15 4.31
N ILE A 255 3.37 -16.13 3.00
CA ILE A 255 4.09 -15.25 2.06
C ILE A 255 3.90 -13.77 2.42
N GLN A 256 2.67 -13.37 2.75
CA GLN A 256 2.38 -11.99 3.15
C GLN A 256 2.97 -11.63 4.52
N LEU A 257 2.98 -12.57 5.47
CA LEU A 257 3.58 -12.39 6.79
C LEU A 257 5.09 -12.14 6.66
N PHE A 258 5.82 -13.06 6.03
CA PHE A 258 7.28 -12.93 5.87
C PHE A 258 7.67 -11.77 4.96
N GLY A 259 6.96 -11.59 3.84
CA GLY A 259 7.19 -10.47 2.95
C GLY A 259 6.97 -9.12 3.63
N SER A 260 5.91 -8.99 4.43
CA SER A 260 5.64 -7.75 5.16
C SER A 260 6.63 -7.56 6.31
N ALA A 261 7.07 -8.64 6.97
CA ALA A 261 8.08 -8.56 8.02
C ALA A 261 9.42 -8.05 7.47
N ALA A 262 9.83 -8.51 6.29
CA ALA A 262 11.01 -8.02 5.60
C ALA A 262 10.88 -6.52 5.26
N VAL A 263 9.74 -6.12 4.68
CA VAL A 263 9.47 -4.71 4.35
C VAL A 263 9.51 -3.82 5.59
N GLN A 264 8.84 -4.22 6.68
CA GLN A 264 8.83 -3.44 7.91
C GLN A 264 10.21 -3.38 8.56
N THR A 265 10.96 -4.48 8.55
CA THR A 265 12.35 -4.50 9.03
C THR A 265 13.20 -3.48 8.29
N PHE A 266 13.11 -3.40 6.96
CA PHE A 266 13.85 -2.38 6.20
C PHE A 266 13.40 -0.95 6.52
N PHE A 267 12.10 -0.70 6.73
CA PHE A 267 11.62 0.62 7.15
C PHE A 267 12.11 1.00 8.56
N ILE A 268 12.12 0.05 9.50
CA ILE A 268 12.62 0.26 10.86
C ILE A 268 14.12 0.53 10.84
N ILE A 269 14.88 -0.22 10.05
CA ILE A 269 16.33 0.00 9.86
C ILE A 269 16.55 1.40 9.28
N ALA A 270 15.83 1.78 8.22
CA ALA A 270 15.95 3.12 7.62
C ALA A 270 15.67 4.24 8.63
N PHE A 271 14.65 4.07 9.47
CA PHE A 271 14.32 5.01 10.54
C PHE A 271 15.42 5.07 11.61
N SER A 272 15.98 3.92 12.00
CA SER A 272 17.10 3.86 12.95
C SER A 272 18.38 4.50 12.40
N CYS A 273 18.66 4.35 11.09
CA CYS A 273 19.77 5.03 10.43
C CYS A 273 19.57 6.55 10.43
N GLY A 274 18.34 7.03 10.24
CA GLY A 274 18.02 8.44 10.42
C GLY A 274 18.35 8.95 11.83
N GLY A 275 18.07 8.15 12.85
CA GLY A 275 18.44 8.49 14.23
C GLY A 275 19.95 8.50 14.45
N ARG A 276 20.65 7.48 13.98
CA ARG A 276 22.11 7.40 14.05
C ARG A 276 22.78 8.56 13.32
N ALA A 277 22.22 9.02 12.20
CA ALA A 277 22.75 10.16 11.45
C ALA A 277 22.77 11.46 12.25
N VAL A 278 21.83 11.65 13.19
CA VAL A 278 21.76 12.85 14.06
C VAL A 278 22.36 12.61 15.45
N GLY A 279 23.08 11.50 15.65
CA GLY A 279 23.69 11.15 16.94
C GLY A 279 22.74 10.55 17.97
N LEU A 280 21.55 10.06 17.56
CA LEU A 280 20.66 9.33 18.47
C LEU A 280 21.16 7.90 18.69
N GLU A 281 21.80 7.68 19.84
CA GLU A 281 22.35 6.38 20.23
C GLU A 281 21.33 5.52 20.98
N LEU A 282 20.29 5.07 20.28
CA LEU A 282 19.39 4.04 20.80
C LEU A 282 19.75 2.65 20.24
N PRO A 283 19.59 1.58 21.04
CA PRO A 283 19.71 0.22 20.54
C PRO A 283 18.59 -0.09 19.53
N LEU A 284 18.90 -0.90 18.52
CA LEU A 284 18.00 -1.17 17.40
C LEU A 284 16.64 -1.73 17.83
N TRP A 285 16.59 -2.58 18.85
CA TRP A 285 15.36 -3.20 19.34
C TRP A 285 14.34 -2.18 19.88
N LEU A 286 14.79 -1.01 20.39
CA LEU A 286 13.87 0.07 20.78
C LEU A 286 13.18 0.71 19.58
N PHE A 287 13.85 0.79 18.42
CA PHE A 287 13.20 1.24 17.18
C PHE A 287 12.14 0.24 16.70
N PHE A 288 12.34 -1.06 16.91
CA PHE A 288 11.31 -2.07 16.60
C PHE A 288 10.06 -1.92 17.48
N ILE A 289 10.24 -1.62 18.77
CA ILE A 289 9.14 -1.30 19.67
C ILE A 289 8.45 -0.01 19.21
N ALA A 290 9.22 1.05 18.99
CA ALA A 290 8.71 2.39 18.66
C ALA A 290 8.00 2.46 17.30
N ALA A 291 8.42 1.66 16.33
CA ALA A 291 7.92 1.72 14.96
C ALA A 291 6.41 1.44 14.85
N GLY A 292 5.87 0.56 15.69
CA GLY A 292 4.44 0.26 15.77
C GLY A 292 3.59 1.52 15.94
N PRO A 293 3.62 2.17 17.12
CA PRO A 293 2.85 3.37 17.35
C PRO A 293 3.22 4.52 16.41
N ILE A 294 4.51 4.70 16.08
CA ILE A 294 4.97 5.81 15.20
C ILE A 294 4.35 5.69 13.80
N PHE A 295 4.50 4.55 13.13
CA PHE A 295 4.03 4.41 11.74
C PHE A 295 2.53 4.19 11.64
N ILE A 296 1.86 3.65 12.67
CA ILE A 296 0.39 3.60 12.72
C ILE A 296 -0.17 5.02 12.81
N LEU A 297 0.36 5.86 13.70
CA LEU A 297 -0.04 7.26 13.81
C LEU A 297 0.28 8.03 12.51
N ALA A 298 1.44 7.78 11.91
CA ALA A 298 1.81 8.39 10.62
C ALA A 298 0.95 7.92 9.44
N ALA A 299 0.37 6.72 9.51
CA ALA A 299 -0.55 6.22 8.48
C ALA A 299 -1.95 6.83 8.56
N THR A 300 -2.27 7.58 9.63
CA THR A 300 -3.57 8.23 9.76
C THR A 300 -3.75 9.33 8.72
N PRO A 301 -4.93 9.44 8.08
CA PRO A 301 -5.18 10.41 7.00
C PRO A 301 -5.43 11.84 7.52
N VAL A 302 -4.81 12.18 8.66
CA VAL A 302 -4.92 13.50 9.31
C VAL A 302 -3.88 14.46 8.72
N SER A 303 -2.72 13.96 8.31
CA SER A 303 -1.62 14.77 7.77
C SER A 303 -1.53 14.78 6.24
N VAL A 304 -0.92 15.84 5.72
CA VAL A 304 -0.49 15.98 4.33
C VAL A 304 0.93 15.44 4.23
N GLY A 305 1.12 14.42 3.39
CA GLY A 305 2.41 13.77 3.18
C GLY A 305 2.96 12.97 4.35
N GLY A 306 2.17 12.73 5.41
CA GLY A 306 2.67 12.13 6.65
C GLY A 306 3.45 13.10 7.54
N TRP A 307 3.63 14.35 7.11
CA TRP A 307 4.37 15.39 7.83
C TRP A 307 3.55 15.91 9.02
N GLY A 308 4.21 16.10 10.15
CA GLY A 308 3.65 16.51 11.43
C GLY A 308 3.26 15.32 12.30
N THR A 309 2.48 14.36 11.78
CA THR A 309 2.02 13.20 12.56
C THR A 309 3.16 12.26 12.92
N ARG A 310 4.08 12.02 11.98
CA ARG A 310 5.23 11.14 12.21
C ARG A 310 6.21 11.78 13.18
N GLU A 311 6.48 13.07 13.03
CA GLU A 311 7.41 13.81 13.87
C GLU A 311 6.86 13.94 15.29
N ALA A 312 5.55 14.22 15.46
CA ALA A 312 4.89 14.22 16.76
C ALA A 312 4.92 12.84 17.43
N ALA A 313 4.57 11.78 16.67
CA ALA A 313 4.59 10.42 17.19
C ALA A 313 6.00 9.98 17.57
N SER A 314 7.01 10.34 16.77
CA SER A 314 8.42 10.08 17.07
C SER A 314 8.86 10.79 18.35
N ALA A 315 8.56 12.09 18.48
CA ALA A 315 8.88 12.88 19.67
C ALA A 315 8.28 12.28 20.94
N LEU A 316 7.03 11.84 20.88
CA LEU A 316 6.33 11.22 22.00
C LEU A 316 6.92 9.84 22.33
N VAL A 317 6.96 8.94 21.35
CA VAL A 317 7.30 7.54 21.57
C VAL A 317 8.79 7.38 21.88
N LEU A 318 9.69 7.97 21.09
CA LEU A 318 11.12 7.90 21.40
C LEU A 318 11.46 8.69 22.67
N GLY A 319 10.75 9.78 22.94
CA GLY A 319 10.88 10.53 24.20
C GLY A 319 10.55 9.67 25.43
N LEU A 320 9.49 8.86 25.37
CA LEU A 320 9.17 7.88 26.42
C LEU A 320 10.23 6.78 26.58
N LEU A 321 11.00 6.51 25.52
CA LEU A 321 12.12 5.57 25.51
C LEU A 321 13.46 6.25 25.86
N GLY A 322 13.45 7.50 26.30
CA GLY A 322 14.63 8.23 26.78
C GLY A 322 15.37 9.05 25.72
N ALA A 323 14.83 9.18 24.50
CA ALA A 323 15.43 10.03 23.48
C ALA A 323 15.21 11.53 23.77
N PRO A 324 16.20 12.40 23.52
CA PRO A 324 15.96 13.83 23.41
C PRO A 324 14.92 14.13 22.32
N LYS A 325 13.97 15.03 22.63
CA LYS A 325 12.83 15.35 21.75
C LYS A 325 13.30 15.87 20.40
N GLU A 326 14.36 16.67 20.41
CA GLU A 326 14.97 17.30 19.25
C GLU A 326 15.53 16.24 18.29
N LEU A 327 16.25 15.24 18.82
CA LEU A 327 16.78 14.12 18.04
C LEU A 327 15.68 13.18 17.56
N ALA A 328 14.65 12.95 18.36
CA ALA A 328 13.49 12.15 17.97
C ALA A 328 12.73 12.78 16.79
N VAL A 329 12.53 14.10 16.81
CA VAL A 329 11.94 14.83 15.68
C VAL A 329 12.88 14.80 14.47
N ALA A 330 14.17 15.07 14.65
CA ALA A 330 15.16 15.05 13.57
C ALA A 330 15.21 13.68 12.87
N THR A 331 15.12 12.59 13.63
CA THR A 331 15.05 11.21 13.11
C THR A 331 13.87 11.03 12.15
N ALA A 332 12.68 11.50 12.55
CA ALA A 332 11.48 11.45 11.72
C ALA A 332 11.57 12.34 10.48
N VAL A 333 12.17 13.53 10.61
CA VAL A 333 12.42 14.44 9.49
C VAL A 333 13.32 13.78 8.45
N LEU A 334 14.47 13.20 8.86
CA LEU A 334 15.39 12.53 7.94
C LEU A 334 14.75 11.34 7.24
N TYR A 335 13.97 10.52 7.97
CA TYR A 335 13.20 9.45 7.36
C TYR A 335 12.18 9.99 6.34
N GLY A 336 11.57 11.15 6.61
CA GLY A 336 10.76 11.89 5.65
C GLY A 336 11.49 12.34 4.41
N LEU A 337 12.73 12.81 4.56
CA LEU A 337 13.57 13.21 3.45
C LEU A 337 13.92 12.02 2.55
N PHE A 338 14.16 10.83 3.11
CA PHE A 338 14.36 9.62 2.30
C PHE A 338 13.15 9.34 1.41
N ALA A 339 11.94 9.40 1.99
CA ALA A 339 10.69 9.22 1.25
C ALA A 339 10.46 10.34 0.22
N ALA A 340 10.84 11.58 0.53
CA ALA A 340 10.74 12.72 -0.39
C ALA A 340 11.67 12.55 -1.60
N LEU A 341 12.94 12.17 -1.36
CA LEU A 341 13.90 11.86 -2.42
C LEU A 341 13.41 10.72 -3.31
N GLN A 342 12.86 9.66 -2.72
CA GLN A 342 12.24 8.57 -3.48
C GLN A 342 11.02 9.04 -4.29
N GLY A 343 10.21 9.93 -3.72
CA GLY A 343 9.09 10.58 -4.40
C GLY A 343 9.55 11.40 -5.61
N LEU A 344 10.64 12.15 -5.49
CA LEU A 344 11.24 12.90 -6.60
C LEU A 344 11.71 11.96 -7.73
N LEU A 345 12.41 10.88 -7.37
CA LEU A 345 12.82 9.85 -8.33
C LEU A 345 11.60 9.21 -9.02
N GLY A 346 10.53 8.94 -8.27
CA GLY A 346 9.26 8.44 -8.80
C GLY A 346 8.59 9.44 -9.75
N ALA A 347 8.58 10.72 -9.39
CA ALA A 347 8.02 11.80 -10.22
C ALA A 347 8.78 11.97 -11.54
N ALA A 348 10.11 11.81 -11.54
CA ALA A 348 10.91 11.83 -12.76
C ALA A 348 10.45 10.77 -13.78
N THR A 349 9.90 9.64 -13.32
CA THR A 349 9.35 8.61 -14.22
C THR A 349 7.97 8.95 -14.80
N LEU A 350 7.28 9.98 -14.29
CA LEU A 350 6.00 10.45 -14.83
C LEU A 350 6.20 11.35 -16.05
N PHE A 351 7.31 12.07 -16.12
CA PHE A 351 7.67 12.86 -17.29
C PHE A 351 8.14 11.90 -18.39
N PRO A 352 7.42 11.77 -19.51
CA PRO A 352 7.95 11.02 -20.64
C PRO A 352 9.23 11.73 -21.08
N TRP A 353 10.37 11.04 -20.99
CA TRP A 353 11.59 11.46 -21.68
C TRP A 353 11.24 11.53 -23.16
N LYS A 354 10.94 12.73 -23.66
CA LYS A 354 10.77 12.98 -25.10
C LYS A 354 12.05 12.47 -25.74
N LYS A 355 12.00 11.31 -26.39
CA LYS A 355 13.04 10.95 -27.35
C LYS A 355 13.07 12.09 -28.35
N SER A 356 14.22 12.76 -28.45
CA SER A 356 14.51 13.68 -29.52
C SER A 356 14.14 12.99 -30.84
N LYS A 357 13.39 13.70 -31.67
CA LYS A 357 13.18 13.31 -33.06
C LYS A 357 14.57 13.10 -33.66
N THR A 358 14.90 11.87 -34.06
CA THR A 358 15.97 11.69 -35.03
C THR A 358 15.55 12.44 -36.29
N PRO A 359 16.38 13.35 -36.82
CA PRO A 359 16.10 14.00 -38.09
C PRO A 359 16.12 12.97 -39.23
N ALA A 360 15.36 13.32 -40.27
CA ALA A 360 14.95 12.57 -41.46
C ALA A 360 15.88 11.47 -41.98
#